data_AF-A0A371XAD7-F1
#
_entry.id   AF-A0A371XAD7-F1
#
_cell.length_a   1.000
_cell.length_b   1.000
_cell.length_c   1.000
_cell.angle_alpha   90.00
_cell.angle_beta   90.00
_cell.angle_gamma   90.00
#
_symmetry.space_group_name_H-M   'P 1'
#
loop_
_entity.id
_entity.type
_entity.pdbx_description
1 polymer ?
#
loop_
_entity_poly.entity_id
_entity_poly.type
_entity_poly.pdbx_seq_one_letter_code
_entity_poly.pdbx_strand_id
1 'polypeptide(L)'
;MISLVLALIFAAAAAPFDSLDVGPVENGLYEGSQSIILALAATLFLVGAYRFRGEIFYVCAVAALLCVFAVTRETPRCSSSFYDGGACLTADGKVYVFLAVVAAIVAILAIKREPLARRWSEMQFFYAVPCVLIALCLVASEVFGTHIYVWLEEIAETTAYLQILMLALLVNLRPAWFDARRWNERASARRNGFMSNEHCPSRR
;
A
#
# COMPACT_ATOMS: atom_id res chain seq x y z
N MET A 1 -7.86 7.08 -11.92
CA MET A 1 -9.22 7.13 -12.49
C MET A 1 -10.09 6.01 -11.95
N ILE A 2 -9.74 4.72 -12.11
CA ILE A 2 -10.56 3.59 -11.61
C ILE A 2 -10.81 3.67 -10.11
N SER A 3 -9.79 3.93 -9.28
CA SER A 3 -9.96 4.00 -7.81
C SER A 3 -10.87 5.15 -7.36
N LEU A 4 -10.82 6.29 -8.06
CA LEU A 4 -11.71 7.42 -7.80
C LEU A 4 -13.16 7.07 -8.17
N VAL A 5 -13.37 6.43 -9.32
CA VAL A 5 -14.70 5.98 -9.75
C VAL A 5 -15.27 4.95 -8.76
N LEU A 6 -14.46 4.01 -8.29
CA LEU A 6 -14.87 3.04 -7.28
C LEU A 6 -15.22 3.71 -5.95
N ALA A 7 -14.42 4.68 -5.50
CA ALA A 7 -14.71 5.44 -4.29
C ALA A 7 -16.02 6.24 -4.42
N LEU A 8 -16.28 6.85 -5.58
CA LEU A 8 -17.53 7.55 -5.87
C LEU A 8 -18.74 6.61 -5.91
N ILE A 9 -18.61 5.43 -6.53
CA ILE A 9 -19.68 4.41 -6.53
C ILE A 9 -19.97 3.94 -5.10
N PHE A 10 -18.92 3.69 -4.31
CA PHE A 10 -19.06 3.25 -2.93
C PHE A 10 -19.72 4.32 -2.05
N ALA A 11 -19.32 5.59 -2.20
CA ALA A 11 -19.97 6.71 -1.52
C ALA A 11 -21.44 6.87 -1.92
N ALA A 12 -21.76 6.76 -3.22
CA ALA A 12 -23.15 6.80 -3.69
C ALA A 12 -24.01 5.64 -3.12
N ALA A 13 -23.40 4.46 -2.90
CA ALA A 13 -24.06 3.31 -2.32
C ALA A 13 -24.20 3.38 -0.78
N ALA A 14 -23.29 4.08 -0.10
CA ALA A 14 -23.30 4.29 1.35
C ALA A 14 -24.19 5.47 1.78
N ALA A 15 -24.35 6.48 0.93
CA ALA A 15 -25.18 7.68 1.15
C ALA A 15 -26.59 7.45 1.73
N PRO A 16 -27.36 6.39 1.36
CA PRO A 16 -28.68 6.15 1.96
C PRO A 16 -28.63 5.51 3.36
N PHE A 17 -27.47 5.02 3.81
CA PHE A 17 -27.29 4.38 5.13
C PHE A 17 -26.67 5.32 6.16
N ASP A 18 -26.13 6.45 5.71
CA ASP A 18 -25.62 7.55 6.54
C ASP A 18 -26.63 8.70 6.52
N SER A 19 -27.19 9.06 7.67
CA SER A 19 -28.20 10.11 7.76
C SER A 19 -27.61 11.48 7.41
N LEU A 20 -28.13 12.09 6.34
CA LEU A 20 -27.75 13.38 5.74
C LEU A 20 -27.68 14.61 6.67
N ASP A 21 -28.13 14.53 7.92
CA ASP A 21 -28.23 15.70 8.81
C ASP A 21 -27.04 15.90 9.77
N VAL A 22 -26.09 14.95 9.87
CA VAL A 22 -24.94 15.06 10.83
C VAL A 22 -23.57 14.61 10.24
N GLY A 23 -23.51 14.15 9.00
CA GLY A 23 -22.34 13.46 8.44
C GLY A 23 -22.43 11.94 8.64
N PRO A 24 -21.54 11.12 8.02
CA PRO A 24 -21.44 9.71 8.36
C PRO A 24 -21.23 9.56 9.87
N VAL A 25 -21.90 8.58 10.46
CA VAL A 25 -21.68 8.25 11.87
C VAL A 25 -20.22 7.81 11.99
N GLU A 26 -19.44 8.39 12.91
CA GLU A 26 -18.10 7.87 13.22
C GLU A 26 -18.24 6.35 13.49
N ASN A 27 -17.59 5.52 12.68
CA ASN A 27 -17.70 4.05 12.62
C ASN A 27 -18.85 3.44 11.81
N GLY A 28 -19.31 4.13 10.77
CA GLY A 28 -20.21 3.56 9.77
C GLY A 28 -19.57 2.38 8.98
N LEU A 29 -20.36 1.79 8.09
CA LEU A 29 -19.88 0.77 7.13
C LEU A 29 -18.65 1.22 6.32
N TYR A 30 -18.47 2.54 6.21
CA TYR A 30 -17.43 3.19 5.44
C TYR A 30 -16.04 2.98 6.06
N GLU A 31 -15.80 3.44 7.29
CA GLU A 31 -14.54 3.26 8.02
C GLU A 31 -14.17 1.77 8.21
N GLY A 32 -15.17 0.93 8.46
CA GLY A 32 -14.98 -0.52 8.56
C GLY A 32 -14.45 -1.13 7.25
N SER A 33 -14.98 -0.68 6.10
CA SER A 33 -14.50 -1.14 4.79
C SER A 33 -13.09 -0.64 4.47
N GLN A 34 -12.76 0.60 4.84
CA GLN A 34 -11.42 1.18 4.70
C GLN A 34 -10.39 0.40 5.52
N SER A 35 -10.73 0.06 6.77
CA SER A 35 -9.92 -0.78 7.64
C SER A 35 -9.62 -2.14 7.01
N ILE A 36 -10.62 -2.78 6.38
CA ILE A 36 -10.45 -4.05 5.66
C ILE A 36 -9.53 -3.89 4.44
N ILE A 37 -9.74 -2.86 3.62
CA ILE A 37 -8.91 -2.56 2.44
C ILE A 37 -7.44 -2.39 2.85
N LEU A 38 -7.19 -1.61 3.91
CA LEU A 38 -5.85 -1.36 4.43
C LEU A 38 -5.22 -2.61 5.03
N ALA A 39 -5.97 -3.43 5.78
CA ALA A 39 -5.48 -4.69 6.33
C ALA A 39 -5.07 -5.69 5.22
N LEU A 40 -5.86 -5.77 4.15
CA LEU A 40 -5.53 -6.57 2.97
C LEU A 40 -4.28 -6.03 2.26
N ALA A 41 -4.18 -4.72 2.08
CA ALA A 41 -2.99 -4.09 1.49
C ALA A 41 -1.73 -4.36 2.32
N ALA A 42 -1.80 -4.20 3.64
CA ALA A 42 -0.71 -4.50 4.57
C ALA A 42 -0.23 -5.95 4.42
N THR A 43 -1.17 -6.90 4.36
CA THR A 43 -0.89 -8.32 4.17
C THR A 43 -0.19 -8.58 2.83
N LEU A 44 -0.69 -7.99 1.74
CA LEU A 44 -0.07 -8.12 0.42
C LEU A 44 1.33 -7.51 0.36
N PHE A 45 1.56 -6.40 1.06
CA PHE A 45 2.91 -5.83 1.19
C PHE A 45 3.82 -6.73 2.03
N LEU A 46 3.36 -7.36 3.11
CA LEU A 46 4.16 -8.35 3.84
C LEU A 46 4.53 -9.55 2.97
N VAL A 47 3.58 -10.05 2.16
CA VAL A 47 3.85 -11.09 1.15
C VAL A 47 4.88 -10.61 0.14
N GLY A 48 4.77 -9.36 -0.32
CA GLY A 48 5.74 -8.71 -1.19
C GLY A 48 7.13 -8.66 -0.56
N ALA A 49 7.25 -8.22 0.69
CA ALA A 49 8.51 -8.18 1.43
C ALA A 49 9.11 -9.60 1.58
N TYR A 50 8.28 -10.59 1.89
CA TYR A 50 8.73 -11.98 1.95
C TYR A 50 9.24 -12.50 0.59
N ARG A 51 8.59 -12.12 -0.51
CA ARG A 51 8.95 -12.60 -1.86
C ARG A 51 10.13 -11.87 -2.49
N PHE A 52 10.26 -10.56 -2.29
CA PHE A 52 11.18 -9.69 -3.02
C PHE A 52 12.37 -9.22 -2.20
N ARG A 53 13.46 -8.82 -2.85
CA ARG A 53 14.74 -8.47 -2.23
C ARG A 53 15.13 -7.02 -2.55
N GLY A 54 16.14 -6.48 -1.88
CA GLY A 54 16.67 -5.13 -2.14
C GLY A 54 15.65 -4.02 -1.90
N GLU A 55 15.60 -3.05 -2.80
CA GLU A 55 14.75 -1.84 -2.73
C GLU A 55 13.25 -2.17 -2.50
N ILE A 56 12.72 -3.16 -3.22
CA ILE A 56 11.29 -3.56 -3.12
C ILE A 56 10.96 -4.11 -1.74
N PHE A 57 11.89 -4.85 -1.11
CA PHE A 57 11.69 -5.37 0.24
C PHE A 57 11.39 -4.23 1.22
N TYR A 58 12.22 -3.18 1.19
CA TYR A 58 12.09 -2.04 2.10
C TYR A 58 10.82 -1.23 1.82
N VAL A 59 10.46 -1.01 0.55
CA VAL A 59 9.20 -0.33 0.19
C VAL A 59 8.00 -1.12 0.72
N CYS A 60 7.96 -2.42 0.49
CA CYS A 60 6.90 -3.28 0.98
C CYS A 60 6.83 -3.29 2.51
N ALA A 61 7.97 -3.38 3.21
CA ALA A 61 8.01 -3.36 4.66
C ALA A 61 7.49 -2.03 5.24
N VAL A 62 7.94 -0.90 4.69
CA VAL A 62 7.48 0.43 5.11
C VAL A 62 6.00 0.61 4.78
N ALA A 63 5.57 0.23 3.59
CA ALA A 63 4.17 0.33 3.18
C ALA A 63 3.26 -0.51 4.08
N ALA A 64 3.68 -1.73 4.47
CA ALA A 64 2.94 -2.55 5.42
C ALA A 64 2.77 -1.87 6.79
N LEU A 65 3.82 -1.22 7.31
CA LEU A 65 3.75 -0.46 8.56
C LEU A 65 2.81 0.74 8.46
N LEU A 66 2.90 1.51 7.37
CA LEU A 66 2.03 2.67 7.14
C LEU A 66 0.57 2.24 6.99
N CYS A 67 0.29 1.14 6.29
CA CYS A 67 -1.07 0.59 6.17
C CYS A 67 -1.63 0.22 7.54
N VAL A 68 -0.84 -0.43 8.39
CA VAL A 68 -1.30 -0.81 9.75
C VAL A 68 -1.52 0.40 10.64
N PHE A 69 -0.69 1.44 10.50
CA PHE A 69 -0.94 2.70 11.18
C PHE A 69 -2.27 3.32 10.75
N ALA A 70 -2.55 3.34 9.44
CA ALA A 70 -3.84 3.77 8.91
C ALA A 70 -5.01 2.90 9.39
N VAL A 71 -4.87 1.56 9.44
CA VAL A 71 -5.89 0.68 10.06
C VAL A 71 -6.17 1.11 11.50
N THR A 72 -5.14 1.38 12.29
CA THR A 72 -5.35 1.83 13.67
C THR A 72 -5.93 3.24 13.78
N ARG A 73 -5.84 4.07 12.74
CA ARG A 73 -6.57 5.35 12.65
C ARG A 73 -8.05 5.09 12.37
N GLU A 74 -8.36 4.35 11.31
CA GLU A 74 -9.73 4.10 10.84
C GLU A 74 -10.52 3.12 11.71
N THR A 75 -9.87 2.34 12.57
CA THR A 75 -10.57 1.49 13.53
C THR A 75 -10.68 2.20 14.88
N PRO A 76 -11.89 2.40 15.42
CA PRO A 76 -12.10 3.15 16.67
C PRO A 76 -11.60 2.38 17.88
N ARG A 77 -11.52 3.09 19.01
CA ARG A 77 -11.39 2.42 20.31
C ARG A 77 -12.74 1.87 20.73
N CYS A 78 -12.80 0.61 21.16
CA CYS A 78 -14.03 -0.01 21.68
C CYS A 78 -14.64 0.73 22.89
N SER A 79 -13.83 1.50 23.61
CA SER A 79 -14.24 2.32 24.76
C SER A 79 -14.53 3.78 24.38
N SER A 80 -14.52 4.14 23.11
CA SER A 80 -14.77 5.51 22.66
C SER A 80 -16.24 5.89 22.91
N SER A 81 -16.50 7.12 23.33
CA SER A 81 -17.86 7.66 23.40
C SER A 81 -18.51 7.82 22.02
N PHE A 82 -17.69 7.81 20.97
CA PHE A 82 -18.11 7.94 19.57
C PHE A 82 -18.22 6.58 18.85
N TYR A 83 -18.05 5.47 19.57
CA TYR A 83 -18.22 4.14 19.00
C TYR A 83 -19.70 3.75 19.00
N ASP A 84 -20.31 3.68 17.81
CA ASP A 84 -21.74 3.35 17.63
C ASP A 84 -21.99 1.91 17.12
N GLY A 85 -20.99 1.04 17.22
CA GLY A 85 -21.07 -0.37 16.80
C GLY A 85 -20.10 -0.73 15.66
N GLY A 86 -20.03 -2.02 15.31
CA GLY A 86 -19.13 -2.52 14.25
C GLY A 86 -17.81 -3.10 14.75
N ALA A 87 -16.73 -2.93 13.97
CA ALA A 87 -15.41 -3.42 14.33
C ALA A 87 -14.66 -2.35 15.14
N CYS A 88 -14.05 -2.75 16.26
CA CYS A 88 -13.28 -1.86 17.11
C CYS A 88 -12.03 -2.55 17.65
N LEU A 89 -11.06 -1.76 18.11
CA LEU A 89 -9.87 -2.25 18.81
C LEU A 89 -9.82 -1.69 20.23
N THR A 90 -9.38 -2.48 21.20
CA THR A 90 -9.00 -1.94 22.50
C THR A 90 -7.74 -1.08 22.36
N ALA A 91 -7.43 -0.25 23.37
CA ALA A 91 -6.20 0.55 23.36
C ALA A 91 -4.96 -0.35 23.18
N ASP A 92 -4.90 -1.45 23.93
CA ASP A 92 -3.85 -2.46 23.81
C ASP A 92 -3.92 -3.21 22.48
N GLY A 93 -5.13 -3.45 21.95
CA GLY A 93 -5.33 -4.09 20.65
C GLY A 93 -4.65 -3.34 19.51
N LYS A 94 -4.76 -2.00 19.46
CA LYS A 94 -4.05 -1.17 18.48
C LYS A 94 -2.52 -1.36 18.58
N VAL A 95 -1.99 -1.41 19.81
CA VAL A 95 -0.56 -1.63 20.06
C VAL A 95 -0.14 -3.04 19.61
N TYR A 96 -0.91 -4.07 19.94
CA TYR A 96 -0.59 -5.45 19.56
C TYR A 96 -0.61 -5.68 18.05
N VAL A 97 -1.58 -5.08 17.34
CA VAL A 97 -1.63 -5.15 15.87
C VAL A 97 -0.37 -4.53 15.26
N PHE A 98 0.04 -3.35 15.75
CA PHE A 98 1.28 -2.70 15.30
C PHE A 98 2.52 -3.56 15.59
N LEU A 99 2.65 -4.06 16.83
CA LEU A 99 3.77 -4.91 17.24
C LEU A 99 3.83 -6.22 16.44
N ALA A 100 2.68 -6.81 16.10
CA ALA A 100 2.62 -8.03 15.30
C ALA A 100 3.21 -7.81 13.89
N VAL A 101 2.90 -6.68 13.26
CA VAL A 101 3.46 -6.34 11.94
C VAL A 101 4.95 -6.02 12.02
N VAL A 102 5.39 -5.28 13.05
CA VAL A 102 6.82 -5.06 13.30
C VAL A 102 7.55 -6.40 13.48
N ALA A 103 7.01 -7.29 14.31
CA ALA A 103 7.59 -8.61 14.54
C ALA A 103 7.65 -9.44 13.25
N ALA A 104 6.61 -9.40 12.41
CA ALA A 104 6.60 -10.07 11.11
C ALA A 104 7.70 -9.52 10.18
N ILE A 105 7.88 -8.20 10.09
CA ILE A 105 8.93 -7.57 9.27
C ILE A 105 10.32 -7.97 9.80
N VAL A 106 10.53 -7.92 11.11
CA VAL A 106 11.80 -8.33 11.75
C VAL A 106 12.08 -9.81 11.47
N ALA A 107 11.08 -10.69 11.57
CA ALA A 107 11.22 -12.10 11.25
C ALA A 107 11.61 -12.31 9.78
N ILE A 108 10.95 -11.61 8.84
CA ILE A 108 11.30 -11.66 7.42
C ILE A 108 12.73 -11.17 7.20
N LEU A 109 13.13 -10.07 7.84
CA LEU A 109 14.49 -9.53 7.75
C LEU A 109 15.53 -10.52 8.29
N ALA A 110 15.26 -11.16 9.43
CA ALA A 110 16.14 -12.16 10.04
C ALA A 110 16.31 -13.41 9.16
N ILE A 111 15.23 -13.86 8.50
CA ILE A 111 15.24 -15.01 7.58
C ILE A 111 16.02 -14.66 6.31
N LYS A 112 15.77 -13.49 5.71
CA LYS A 112 16.31 -13.15 4.38
C LYS A 112 17.70 -12.53 4.42
N ARG A 113 18.06 -11.90 5.55
CA ARG A 113 19.32 -11.18 5.76
C ARG A 113 19.62 -10.20 4.62
N GLU A 114 18.62 -9.42 4.23
CA GLU A 114 18.74 -8.50 3.10
C GLU A 114 19.75 -7.38 3.41
N PRO A 115 20.72 -7.13 2.51
CA PRO A 115 21.63 -5.99 2.65
C PRO A 115 20.87 -4.69 2.42
N LEU A 116 21.24 -3.64 3.16
CA LEU A 116 20.71 -2.29 2.98
C LEU A 116 20.77 -1.87 1.50
N ALA A 117 19.67 -1.29 1.01
CA ALA A 117 19.59 -0.76 -0.34
C ALA A 117 20.67 0.32 -0.54
N ARG A 118 21.59 0.10 -1.49
CA ARG A 118 22.73 1.00 -1.77
C ARG A 118 22.47 2.01 -2.87
N ARG A 119 21.40 1.82 -3.64
CA ARG A 119 20.96 2.71 -4.71
C ARG A 119 19.47 2.93 -4.54
N TRP A 120 18.99 4.04 -5.11
CA TRP A 120 17.58 4.43 -5.14
C TRP A 120 17.11 4.58 -6.60
N SER A 121 17.98 4.23 -7.55
CA SER A 121 17.81 4.49 -8.98
C SER A 121 16.73 3.64 -9.63
N GLU A 122 16.23 2.61 -8.94
CA GLU A 122 15.25 1.67 -9.47
C GLU A 122 13.81 2.01 -9.03
N MET A 123 13.65 2.89 -8.01
CA MET A 123 12.33 3.26 -7.46
C MET A 123 11.62 4.43 -8.16
N GLN A 124 12.29 5.18 -9.03
CA GLN A 124 12.07 6.63 -9.02
C GLN A 124 10.78 7.14 -9.68
N PHE A 125 10.20 6.43 -10.65
CA PHE A 125 9.03 6.97 -11.37
C PHE A 125 7.76 6.15 -11.15
N PHE A 126 7.88 4.82 -11.21
CA PHE A 126 6.71 3.95 -11.13
C PHE A 126 6.07 3.94 -9.73
N TYR A 127 6.87 4.02 -8.67
CA TYR A 127 6.35 4.11 -7.29
C TYR A 127 6.05 5.53 -6.87
N ALA A 128 6.82 6.51 -7.35
CA ALA A 128 6.65 7.91 -6.95
C ALA A 128 5.28 8.46 -7.36
N VAL A 129 4.83 8.21 -8.59
CA VAL A 129 3.54 8.73 -9.07
C VAL A 129 2.35 8.23 -8.24
N PRO A 130 2.13 6.91 -8.02
CA PRO A 130 1.02 6.47 -7.19
C PRO A 130 1.17 6.95 -5.74
N CYS A 131 2.39 6.98 -5.18
CA CYS A 131 2.61 7.51 -3.83
C CYS A 131 2.26 9.00 -3.71
N VAL A 132 2.61 9.82 -4.71
CA VAL A 132 2.24 11.25 -4.75
C VAL A 132 0.73 11.40 -4.85
N LEU A 133 0.06 10.61 -5.70
CA LEU A 133 -1.40 10.66 -5.79
C LEU A 133 -2.09 10.25 -4.48
N ILE A 134 -1.59 9.20 -3.82
CA ILE A 134 -2.06 8.77 -2.49
C ILE A 134 -1.87 9.92 -1.49
N ALA A 135 -0.68 10.51 -1.44
CA ALA A 135 -0.38 11.61 -0.52
C ALA A 135 -1.27 12.83 -0.77
N LEU A 136 -1.51 13.20 -2.03
CA LEU A 136 -2.42 14.30 -2.38
C LEU A 136 -3.85 14.01 -1.94
N CYS A 137 -4.33 12.78 -2.10
CA CYS A 137 -5.66 12.39 -1.62
C CYS A 137 -5.77 12.45 -0.10
N LEU A 138 -4.77 11.97 0.65
CA LEU A 138 -4.76 12.02 2.11
C LEU A 138 -4.61 13.45 2.65
N VAL A 139 -3.82 14.30 1.99
CA VAL A 139 -3.75 15.72 2.36
C VAL A 139 -5.08 16.41 2.06
N ALA A 140 -5.71 16.10 0.93
CA ALA A 140 -7.02 16.64 0.61
C ALA A 140 -8.09 16.19 1.60
N SER A 141 -8.05 14.93 2.07
CA SER A 141 -9.02 14.44 3.06
C SER A 141 -8.92 15.21 4.37
N GLU A 142 -7.71 15.40 4.89
CA GLU A 142 -7.47 16.21 6.09
C GLU A 142 -8.00 17.64 5.91
N VAL A 143 -7.76 18.27 4.75
CA VAL A 143 -8.29 19.61 4.46
C VAL A 143 -9.82 19.60 4.44
N PHE A 144 -10.47 18.58 3.86
CA PHE A 144 -11.93 18.48 3.84
C PHE A 144 -12.52 18.27 5.24
N GLY A 145 -11.88 17.44 6.07
CA GLY A 145 -12.28 17.22 7.46
C GLY A 145 -12.24 18.49 8.29
N THR A 146 -11.20 19.33 8.11
CA THR A 146 -11.13 20.65 8.80
C THR A 146 -12.25 21.63 8.41
N HIS A 147 -12.88 21.43 7.25
CA HIS A 147 -13.96 22.28 6.73
C HIS A 147 -15.36 21.64 6.84
N ILE A 148 -15.52 20.54 7.60
CA ILE A 148 -16.80 19.85 7.86
C ILE A 148 -17.39 19.23 6.58
N TYR A 149 -16.57 18.92 5.57
CA TYR A 149 -17.00 18.20 4.38
C TYR A 149 -16.73 16.70 4.53
N VAL A 150 -17.39 16.08 5.50
CA VAL A 150 -17.11 14.70 5.93
C VAL A 150 -17.20 13.69 4.77
N TRP A 151 -18.20 13.83 3.88
CA TRP A 151 -18.29 12.96 2.70
C TRP A 151 -17.12 13.10 1.72
N LEU A 152 -16.55 14.30 1.56
CA LEU A 152 -15.41 14.51 0.68
C LEU A 152 -14.12 13.99 1.30
N GLU A 153 -13.98 14.12 2.62
CA GLU A 153 -12.93 13.47 3.40
C GLU A 153 -12.95 11.97 3.15
N GLU A 154 -14.09 11.33 3.42
CA GLU A 154 -14.28 9.90 3.26
C GLU A 154 -13.99 9.39 1.84
N ILE A 155 -14.50 10.08 0.81
CA ILE A 155 -14.22 9.74 -0.59
C ILE A 155 -12.72 9.84 -0.91
N ALA A 156 -12.06 10.88 -0.40
CA ALA A 156 -10.63 11.08 -0.64
C ALA A 156 -9.79 9.99 0.06
N GLU A 157 -10.14 9.62 1.28
CA GLU A 157 -9.47 8.54 2.03
C GLU A 157 -9.68 7.18 1.39
N THR A 158 -10.91 6.82 1.05
CA THR A 158 -11.21 5.57 0.34
C THR A 158 -10.50 5.53 -1.02
N THR A 159 -10.43 6.65 -1.73
CA THR A 159 -9.67 6.72 -2.99
C THR A 159 -8.18 6.42 -2.75
N ALA A 160 -7.59 7.02 -1.71
CA ALA A 160 -6.20 6.77 -1.34
C ALA A 160 -5.99 5.29 -0.97
N TYR A 161 -6.87 4.70 -0.15
CA TYR A 161 -6.75 3.33 0.33
C TYR A 161 -6.93 2.29 -0.78
N LEU A 162 -7.85 2.52 -1.73
CA LEU A 162 -7.97 1.69 -2.93
C LEU A 162 -6.71 1.78 -3.81
N GLN A 163 -6.09 2.95 -3.93
CA GLN A 163 -4.81 3.10 -4.66
C GLN A 163 -3.68 2.34 -3.97
N ILE A 164 -3.62 2.37 -2.63
CA ILE A 164 -2.65 1.59 -1.85
C ILE A 164 -2.86 0.09 -2.09
N LEU A 165 -4.11 -0.40 -2.06
CA LEU A 165 -4.42 -1.81 -2.33
C LEU A 165 -4.05 -2.20 -3.76
N MET A 166 -4.38 -1.36 -4.75
CA MET A 166 -3.98 -1.61 -6.15
C MET A 166 -2.46 -1.66 -6.30
N LEU A 167 -1.72 -0.77 -5.64
CA LEU A 167 -0.26 -0.80 -5.65
C LEU A 167 0.27 -2.10 -5.04
N ALA A 168 -0.29 -2.54 -3.90
CA ALA A 168 0.07 -3.81 -3.27
C ALA A 168 -0.17 -5.01 -4.19
N LEU A 169 -1.31 -5.04 -4.90
CA LEU A 169 -1.62 -6.06 -5.90
C LEU A 169 -0.64 -6.02 -7.07
N LEU A 170 -0.36 -4.84 -7.63
CA LEU A 170 0.54 -4.68 -8.77
C LEU A 170 1.95 -5.19 -8.47
N VAL A 171 2.47 -4.87 -7.28
CA VAL A 171 3.76 -5.38 -6.80
C VAL A 171 3.77 -6.91 -6.80
N ASN A 172 2.67 -7.55 -6.39
CA ASN A 172 2.56 -9.00 -6.32
C ASN A 172 2.27 -9.69 -7.66
N LEU A 173 1.58 -9.02 -8.59
CA LEU A 173 1.18 -9.59 -9.89
C LEU A 173 2.23 -9.44 -10.99
N ARG A 174 3.01 -8.34 -11.03
CA ARG A 174 3.95 -8.08 -12.13
C ARG A 174 5.42 -7.95 -11.67
N PRO A 175 5.99 -8.99 -11.04
CA PRO A 175 7.35 -8.95 -10.46
C PRO A 175 8.44 -8.54 -11.46
N ALA A 176 8.30 -8.91 -12.73
CA ALA A 176 9.31 -8.69 -13.76
C ALA A 176 9.52 -7.23 -14.15
N TRP A 177 8.57 -6.34 -13.82
CA TRP A 177 8.72 -4.90 -14.01
C TRP A 177 9.53 -4.23 -12.89
N PHE A 178 9.71 -4.93 -11.78
CA PHE A 178 10.32 -4.39 -10.56
C PHE A 178 11.71 -4.97 -10.28
N ASP A 179 12.00 -6.19 -10.74
CA ASP A 179 13.27 -6.86 -10.47
C ASP A 179 14.40 -6.40 -11.41
N ALA A 180 15.11 -5.35 -11.01
CA ALA A 180 16.25 -4.84 -11.75
C ALA A 180 17.46 -5.78 -11.76
N ARG A 181 17.57 -6.74 -10.83
CA ARG A 181 18.58 -7.80 -10.96
C ARG A 181 18.33 -8.63 -12.19
N ARG A 182 17.08 -9.05 -12.44
CA ARG A 182 16.72 -9.71 -13.71
C ARG A 182 16.99 -8.83 -14.92
N TRP A 183 16.76 -7.52 -14.83
CA TRP A 183 17.08 -6.60 -15.93
C TRP A 183 18.58 -6.54 -16.20
N ASN A 184 19.39 -6.38 -15.15
CA ASN A 184 20.86 -6.35 -15.22
C ASN A 184 21.45 -7.69 -15.66
N GLU A 185 20.92 -8.82 -15.18
CA GLU A 185 21.30 -10.17 -15.62
C GLU A 185 20.99 -10.37 -17.11
N ARG A 186 19.81 -9.94 -17.59
CA ARG A 186 19.48 -9.98 -19.03
C ARG A 186 20.37 -9.04 -19.85
N ALA A 187 20.65 -7.84 -19.35
CA ALA A 187 21.52 -6.88 -20.04
C ALA A 187 22.96 -7.37 -20.11
N SER A 188 23.45 -8.04 -19.06
CA SER A 188 24.78 -8.66 -18.99
C SER A 188 24.87 -9.90 -19.87
N ALA A 189 23.84 -10.74 -19.87
CA ALA A 189 23.74 -11.91 -20.75
C ALA A 189 23.69 -11.51 -22.24
N ARG A 190 22.99 -10.42 -22.59
CA ARG A 190 23.02 -9.88 -23.96
C ARG A 190 24.38 -9.32 -24.35
N ARG A 191 25.09 -8.67 -23.43
CA ARG A 191 26.44 -8.15 -23.68
C ARG A 191 27.45 -9.27 -23.92
N ASN A 192 27.35 -10.36 -23.16
CA ASN A 192 28.24 -11.51 -23.29
C ASN A 192 27.88 -12.41 -24.48
N GLY A 193 26.60 -12.55 -24.83
CA GLY A 193 26.15 -13.29 -26.01
C GLY A 193 26.46 -12.61 -27.35
N PHE A 194 26.71 -11.29 -27.37
CA PHE A 194 27.12 -10.59 -28.59
C PHE A 194 28.61 -10.79 -28.94
N MET A 195 29.44 -11.24 -27.98
CA MET A 195 30.86 -11.51 -28.23
C MET A 195 31.16 -12.90 -28.79
N SER A 196 30.18 -13.82 -28.91
CA SER A 196 30.45 -15.20 -29.37
C SER A 196 30.25 -15.45 -30.87
N ASN A 197 29.92 -14.42 -31.67
CA ASN A 197 29.65 -14.58 -33.12
C ASN A 197 30.71 -13.98 -34.05
N GLU A 198 31.85 -13.51 -33.52
CA GLU A 198 33.01 -13.16 -34.35
C GLU A 198 33.98 -14.34 -34.44
N HIS A 199 33.55 -15.43 -35.09
CA HIS A 199 34.48 -16.39 -35.71
C HIS A 199 34.39 -16.20 -37.22
N CYS A 200 35.29 -15.35 -37.72
CA CYS A 200 35.54 -15.19 -39.14
C CYS A 200 36.16 -16.50 -39.68
N PRO A 201 35.57 -17.16 -40.70
CA PRO A 201 36.16 -18.36 -41.27
C PRO A 201 37.31 -17.96 -42.20
N SER A 202 38.55 -18.05 -41.73
CA SER A 202 39.71 -18.00 -42.62
C SER A 202 39.78 -19.32 -43.39
N ARG A 203 39.42 -19.23 -44.68
CA ARG A 203 39.66 -20.25 -45.71
C ARG A 203 41.11 -20.76 -45.68
N ARG A 204 41.29 -22.07 -45.75
CA ARG A 204 42.22 -22.75 -46.66
C ARG A 204 41.84 -24.22 -46.79
#